data_AF-A0A9P5RJV4-F1
#
_entry.id   AF-A0A9P5RJV4-F1
#
_cell.length_a   1.000
_cell.length_b   1.000
_cell.length_c   1.000
_cell.angle_alpha   90.00
_cell.angle_beta   90.00
_cell.angle_gamma   90.00
#
_symmetry.space_group_name_H-M   'P 1'
#
loop_
_entity.id
_entity.type
_entity.pdbx_description
1 polymer ?
#
loop_
_entity_poly.entity_id
_entity_poly.type
_entity_poly.pdbx_seq_one_letter_code
_entity_poly.pdbx_strand_id
1 'polypeptide(L)'
;MADAPPNSQPIRSININNLLSPPPRPEEIVHVDTYTDPDTNKDFMLWEDICFVFYNALYVRHKTRAISFMRGPDFNTLKPFRIAVIPGEVLDIVVGNPQETAPQQQQQHQP
;
A
#
# COMPACT_ATOMS: atom_id res chain seq x y z
N MET A 1 -1.03 -9.84 -23.74
CA MET A 1 -1.37 -8.93 -22.63
C MET A 1 -2.20 -9.74 -21.67
N ALA A 2 -1.69 -10.02 -20.46
CA ALA A 2 -2.53 -10.64 -19.45
C ALA A 2 -3.57 -9.59 -19.05
N ASP A 3 -4.84 -9.88 -19.27
CA ASP A 3 -5.94 -9.01 -18.85
C ASP A 3 -5.85 -8.88 -17.32
N ALA A 4 -5.85 -7.65 -16.81
CA ALA A 4 -5.89 -7.42 -15.38
C ALA A 4 -7.17 -8.07 -14.81
N PRO A 5 -7.12 -8.69 -13.62
CA PRO A 5 -8.32 -9.24 -13.01
C PRO A 5 -9.39 -8.16 -12.90
N PRO A 6 -10.67 -8.45 -13.24
CA PRO A 6 -11.74 -7.49 -13.08
C PRO A 6 -11.83 -7.07 -11.60
N ASN A 7 -12.06 -5.78 -11.35
CA ASN A 7 -12.16 -5.19 -10.01
C ASN A 7 -10.88 -5.33 -9.17
N SER A 8 -9.71 -5.09 -9.77
CA SER A 8 -8.45 -5.06 -9.04
C SER A 8 -7.67 -3.78 -9.27
N GLN A 9 -6.85 -3.41 -8.27
CA GLN A 9 -5.97 -2.25 -8.31
C GLN A 9 -4.51 -2.76 -8.36
N PRO A 10 -3.74 -2.42 -9.42
CA PRO A 10 -2.34 -2.76 -9.46
C PRO A 10 -1.55 -1.92 -8.46
N ILE A 11 -0.70 -2.60 -7.68
CA ILE A 11 0.16 -2.01 -6.67
C ILE A 11 1.55 -2.65 -6.72
N ARG A 12 2.56 -1.94 -6.22
CA ARG A 12 3.93 -2.44 -6.07
C ARG A 12 4.56 -1.93 -4.78
N SER A 13 5.60 -2.58 -4.29
CA SER A 13 6.34 -2.08 -3.13
C SER A 13 7.48 -1.15 -3.51
N ILE A 14 7.75 -0.16 -2.65
CA ILE A 14 8.93 0.71 -2.70
C ILE A 14 9.53 0.81 -1.30
N ASN A 15 10.85 0.60 -1.19
CA ASN A 15 11.53 0.73 0.09
C ASN A 15 11.61 2.21 0.52
N ILE A 16 11.31 2.49 1.79
CA ILE A 16 11.34 3.85 2.34
C ILE A 16 12.71 4.56 2.21
N ASN A 17 13.82 3.81 2.16
CA ASN A 17 15.17 4.36 1.98
C ASN A 17 15.54 4.59 0.51
N ASN A 18 14.73 4.10 -0.42
CA ASN A 18 14.92 4.33 -1.85
C ASN A 18 13.60 4.74 -2.50
N LEU A 19 13.21 5.99 -2.24
CA LEU A 19 11.97 6.57 -2.76
C LEU A 19 12.04 6.95 -4.25
N LEU A 20 13.23 6.86 -4.86
CA LEU A 20 13.43 7.03 -6.30
C LEU A 20 12.85 5.80 -7.00
N SER A 21 11.64 5.97 -7.51
CA SER A 21 10.88 4.90 -8.15
C SER A 21 11.20 4.86 -9.65
N PRO A 22 11.96 3.87 -10.15
CA PRO A 22 11.99 3.64 -11.60
C PRO A 22 10.57 3.30 -12.10
N PRO A 23 10.34 3.33 -13.42
CA PRO A 23 9.09 2.82 -13.99
C PRO A 23 8.77 1.40 -13.49
N PRO A 24 7.50 1.08 -13.20
CA PRO A 24 7.10 -0.25 -12.72
C PRO A 24 7.52 -1.33 -13.70
N ARG A 25 8.15 -2.40 -13.20
CA ARG A 25 8.34 -3.61 -13.99
C ARG A 25 7.13 -4.54 -13.82
N PRO A 26 6.68 -5.26 -14.87
CA PRO A 26 5.49 -6.13 -14.77
C PRO A 26 5.57 -7.16 -13.63
N GLU A 27 6.76 -7.70 -13.35
CA GLU A 27 7.01 -8.67 -12.27
C GLU A 27 6.91 -8.08 -10.85
N GLU A 28 6.95 -6.76 -10.71
CA GLU A 28 6.81 -6.07 -9.42
C GLU A 28 5.35 -5.73 -9.08
N ILE A 29 4.43 -5.91 -10.03
CA ILE A 29 3.03 -5.52 -9.88
C ILE A 29 2.21 -6.68 -9.32
N VAL A 30 1.57 -6.42 -8.19
CA VAL A 30 0.54 -7.28 -7.60
C VAL A 30 -0.82 -6.61 -7.79
N HIS A 31 -1.85 -7.39 -8.10
CA HIS A 31 -3.22 -6.90 -8.19
C HIS A 31 -3.94 -7.23 -6.89
N VAL A 32 -4.47 -6.20 -6.22
CA VAL A 32 -5.27 -6.37 -5.00
C VAL A 32 -6.73 -6.11 -5.32
N ASP A 33 -7.60 -6.91 -4.71
CA ASP A 33 -9.04 -6.80 -4.90
C ASP A 33 -9.57 -5.42 -4.49
N THR A 34 -10.61 -4.98 -5.18
CA THR A 34 -11.28 -3.72 -4.92
C THR A 34 -12.76 -3.95 -4.65
N TYR A 35 -13.33 -3.03 -3.87
CA TYR A 35 -14.70 -3.07 -3.42
C TYR A 35 -15.35 -1.73 -3.68
N THR A 36 -16.63 -1.71 -4.02
CA THR A 36 -17.39 -0.46 -4.14
C THR A 36 -18.04 -0.13 -2.82
N ASP A 37 -17.78 1.08 -2.32
CA ASP A 37 -18.43 1.60 -1.12
C ASP A 37 -19.91 1.88 -1.41
N PRO A 38 -20.87 1.27 -0.68
CA PRO A 38 -22.29 1.39 -1.01
C PRO A 38 -22.86 2.79 -0.76
N ASP A 39 -22.24 3.59 0.11
CA ASP A 39 -22.72 4.92 0.48
C ASP A 39 -22.21 5.99 -0.49
N THR A 40 -20.94 5.88 -0.89
CA THR A 40 -20.24 6.87 -1.72
C THR A 40 -20.11 6.46 -3.19
N ASN A 41 -20.40 5.19 -3.51
CA ASN A 41 -20.21 4.57 -4.82
C ASN A 41 -18.77 4.74 -5.37
N LYS A 42 -17.79 4.73 -4.46
CA LYS A 42 -16.36 4.84 -4.78
C LYS A 42 -15.67 3.52 -4.53
N ASP A 43 -14.79 3.14 -5.45
CA ASP A 43 -13.99 1.93 -5.29
C ASP A 43 -12.85 2.16 -4.29
N PHE A 44 -12.60 1.14 -3.47
CA PHE A 44 -11.57 1.15 -2.45
C PHE A 44 -10.89 -0.22 -2.32
N MET A 45 -9.65 -0.20 -1.84
CA MET A 45 -8.96 -1.37 -1.31
C MET A 45 -9.01 -1.34 0.21
N LEU A 46 -9.04 -2.52 0.84
CA LEU A 46 -8.81 -2.62 2.27
C LEU A 46 -7.32 -2.50 2.58
N TRP A 47 -6.99 -1.73 3.60
CA TRP A 47 -5.61 -1.63 4.08
C TRP A 47 -5.08 -2.99 4.59
N GLU A 48 -5.95 -3.83 5.13
CA GLU A 48 -5.58 -5.17 5.62
C GLU A 48 -5.09 -6.07 4.48
N ASP A 49 -5.72 -6.01 3.30
CA ASP A 49 -5.28 -6.77 2.12
C ASP A 49 -3.91 -6.28 1.63
N ILE A 50 -3.67 -4.96 1.68
CA ILE A 50 -2.35 -4.37 1.35
C ILE A 50 -1.28 -4.89 2.32
N CYS A 51 -1.57 -4.89 3.63
CA CYS A 51 -0.66 -5.40 4.65
C CYS A 51 -0.42 -6.91 4.54
N PHE A 52 -1.42 -7.66 4.07
CA PHE A 52 -1.27 -9.09 3.81
C PHE A 52 -0.27 -9.35 2.67
N VAL A 53 -0.32 -8.53 1.62
CA VAL A 53 0.60 -8.62 0.47
C VAL A 53 2.00 -8.09 0.80
N PHE A 54 2.08 -6.96 1.52
CA PHE A 54 3.34 -6.27 1.81
C PHE A 54 3.57 -6.13 3.30
N TYR A 55 4.41 -7.02 3.84
CA TYR A 55 4.88 -6.91 5.21
C TYR A 55 5.58 -5.56 5.44
N ASN A 56 5.32 -4.93 6.58
CA ASN A 56 5.79 -3.58 6.93
C ASN A 56 5.33 -2.47 5.96
N ALA A 57 4.14 -2.59 5.36
CA ALA A 57 3.51 -1.47 4.65
C ALA A 57 3.30 -0.28 5.61
N LEU A 58 3.77 0.90 5.21
CA LEU A 58 3.70 2.13 6.01
C LEU A 58 2.62 3.07 5.51
N TYR A 59 2.58 3.30 4.19
CA TYR A 59 1.57 4.14 3.55
C TYR A 59 1.50 3.87 2.05
N VAL A 60 0.41 4.33 1.42
CA VAL A 60 0.22 4.30 -0.03
C VAL A 60 0.59 5.66 -0.63
N ARG A 61 1.27 5.66 -1.76
CA ARG A 61 1.67 6.86 -2.50
C ARG A 61 1.25 6.74 -3.97
N HIS A 62 0.82 7.86 -4.53
CA HIS A 62 0.67 8.05 -5.97
C HIS A 62 1.51 9.24 -6.40
N LYS A 63 2.54 8.99 -7.24
CA LYS A 63 3.50 10.01 -7.68
C LYS A 63 4.10 10.72 -6.46
N THR A 64 3.84 12.01 -6.29
CA THR A 64 4.37 12.83 -5.19
C THR A 64 3.44 12.91 -3.97
N ARG A 65 2.27 12.24 -3.99
CA ARG A 65 1.24 12.40 -2.97
C ARG A 65 1.02 11.12 -2.16
N ALA A 66 1.06 11.23 -0.85
CA ALA A 66 0.56 10.17 0.04
C ALA A 66 -0.98 10.11 -0.02
N ILE A 67 -1.52 8.90 -0.18
CA ILE A 67 -2.96 8.66 -0.19
C ILE A 67 -3.40 8.45 1.27
N SER A 68 -4.30 9.31 1.74
CA SER A 68 -4.92 9.15 3.05
C SER A 68 -5.99 8.07 3.03
N PHE A 69 -6.28 7.49 4.21
CA PHE A 69 -7.48 6.70 4.38
C PHE A 69 -8.74 7.50 4.07
N MET A 70 -9.74 6.83 3.52
CA MET A 70 -11.05 7.43 3.29
C MET A 70 -11.67 7.86 4.62
N ARG A 71 -12.36 9.00 4.59
CA ARG A 71 -13.02 9.61 5.74
C ARG A 71 -14.52 9.68 5.51
N GLY A 72 -15.28 9.53 6.59
CA GLY A 72 -16.72 9.75 6.59
C GLY A 72 -17.09 11.22 6.53
N PRO A 73 -18.40 11.54 6.54
CA PRO A 73 -18.91 12.91 6.55
C PRO A 73 -18.46 13.75 7.75
N ASP A 74 -18.09 13.09 8.85
CA ASP A 74 -17.57 13.67 10.09
C ASP A 74 -16.04 13.86 10.08
N PHE A 75 -15.38 13.62 8.95
CA PHE A 75 -13.92 13.60 8.79
C PHE A 75 -13.18 12.54 9.63
N ASN A 76 -13.90 11.62 10.28
CA ASN A 76 -13.27 10.48 10.92
C ASN A 76 -12.88 9.44 9.88
N THR A 77 -11.75 8.78 10.13
CA THR A 77 -11.29 7.69 9.27
C THR A 77 -12.28 6.54 9.32
N LEU A 78 -12.69 6.05 8.15
CA LEU A 78 -13.61 4.92 8.04
C LEU A 78 -12.94 3.62 8.53
N LYS A 79 -13.76 2.75 9.13
CA LYS A 79 -13.38 1.39 9.53
C LYS A 79 -14.25 0.36 8.76
N PRO A 80 -13.67 -0.75 8.28
CA PRO A 80 -12.22 -1.04 8.20
C PRO A 80 -11.49 0.03 7.36
N PHE A 81 -10.16 0.15 7.52
CA PHE A 81 -9.40 1.20 6.85
C PHE A 81 -9.43 0.99 5.33
N ARG A 82 -9.85 2.04 4.60
CA ARG A 82 -10.07 2.01 3.15
C ARG A 82 -9.11 2.97 2.45
N ILE A 83 -8.50 2.53 1.37
CA ILE A 83 -7.67 3.33 0.46
C ILE A 83 -8.43 3.48 -0.86
N ALA A 84 -8.61 4.70 -1.34
CA ALA A 84 -9.29 4.94 -2.60
C ALA A 84 -8.51 4.33 -3.78
N VAL A 85 -9.23 3.68 -4.70
CA VAL A 85 -8.70 3.16 -5.96
C VAL A 85 -8.37 4.33 -6.90
N ILE A 86 -7.31 4.19 -7.69
CA ILE A 86 -6.97 5.11 -8.77
C ILE A 86 -6.92 4.31 -10.08
N PRO A 87 -8.02 4.27 -10.83
CA PRO A 87 -8.14 3.43 -12.03
C PRO A 87 -7.03 3.70 -13.04
N GLY A 88 -6.42 2.63 -13.56
CA GLY A 88 -5.38 2.69 -14.60
C GLY A 88 -4.00 3.13 -14.13
N GLU A 89 -3.82 3.41 -12.84
CA GLU A 89 -2.53 3.80 -12.26
C GLU A 89 -1.99 2.69 -11.37
N VAL A 90 -0.67 2.48 -11.34
CA VAL A 90 -0.03 1.59 -10.36
C VAL A 90 0.29 2.39 -9.10
N LEU A 91 -0.17 1.93 -7.94
CA LEU A 91 0.12 2.60 -6.67
C LEU A 91 1.39 2.07 -6.02
N ASP A 92 2.17 2.99 -5.43
CA ASP A 92 3.36 2.65 -4.68
C ASP A 92 2.98 2.39 -3.21
N ILE A 93 3.25 1.19 -2.71
CA ILE A 93 3.17 0.85 -1.30
C ILE A 93 4.55 1.06 -0.71
N VAL A 94 4.69 2.07 0.15
CA VAL A 94 5.95 2.33 0.81
C VAL A 94 6.10 1.35 1.96
N VAL A 95 7.16 0.54 1.90
CA VAL A 95 7.46 -0.49 2.89
C VAL A 95 8.69 -0.10 3.72
N GLY A 96 8.62 -0.38 5.02
CA GLY A 96 9.73 -0.19 5.95
C GLY A 96 10.84 -1.23 5.78
N ASN A 97 11.96 -1.02 6.47
CA ASN A 97 13.03 -2.02 6.48
C ASN A 97 12.62 -3.23 7.32
N PRO A 98 12.88 -4.46 6.84
CA PRO A 98 12.65 -5.67 7.63
C PRO A 98 13.49 -5.75 8.92
N GLN A 99 14.60 -5.01 9.03
CA GLN A 99 15.54 -5.10 10.15
C GLN A 99 15.19 -4.25 11.38
N GLU A 100 14.20 -3.34 11.29
CA GLU A 100 13.81 -2.50 12.44
C GLU A 100 12.89 -3.21 13.45
N THR A 101 12.43 -4.43 13.16
CA THR A 101 11.53 -5.20 14.06
C THR A 101 12.24 -6.28 14.89
N ALA A 102 13.56 -6.48 14.74
CA ALA A 102 14.31 -7.32 15.66
C ALA A 102 14.73 -6.49 16.89
N PRO A 103 14.38 -6.88 18.13
CA PRO A 103 14.98 -6.24 19.29
C PRO A 103 16.49 -6.41 19.18
N GLN A 104 17.22 -5.29 19.16
CA GLN A 104 18.68 -5.27 19.17
C GLN A 104 19.15 -6.08 20.38
N GLN A 105 19.53 -7.34 20.15
CA GLN A 105 20.40 -8.02 21.09
C GLN A 105 21.69 -7.22 21.09
N GLN A 106 21.86 -6.41 22.14
CA GLN A 106 23.09 -5.72 22.44
C GLN A 106 24.23 -6.74 22.34
N GLN A 107 25.00 -6.67 21.24
CA GLN A 107 26.34 -7.19 21.21
C GLN A 107 27.16 -6.37 22.21
N GLN A 108 27.14 -6.77 23.47
CA GLN A 108 28.26 -6.51 24.37
C GLN A 108 29.35 -7.54 24.06
N HIS A 109 30.04 -7.29 22.95
CA HIS A 109 31.48 -7.53 22.84
C HIS A 109 32.10 -6.17 23.20
N GLN A 110 33.03 -5.97 24.12
CA GLN A 110 34.16 -6.73 24.68
C GLN A 110 34.75 -5.81 25.79
N PRO A 111 35.88 -6.12 26.46
CA PRO A 111 36.74 -7.31 26.40
C PRO A 111 36.75 -8.16 27.70
#